data_AF-A0A2N5KUA4-F1
#
_entry.id   AF-A0A2N5KUA4-F1
#
_cell.length_a   1.000
_cell.length_b   1.000
_cell.length_c   1.000
_cell.angle_alpha   90.00
_cell.angle_beta   90.00
_cell.angle_gamma   90.00
#
_symmetry.space_group_name_H-M   'P 1'
#
loop_
_entity.id
_entity.type
_entity.pdbx_description
1 polymer ?
#
loop_
_entity_poly.entity_id
_entity_poly.type
_entity_poly.pdbx_seq_one_letter_code
_entity_poly.pdbx_strand_id
1 'polypeptide(L)' 'MEVDGMTLRALRERQALSLRELSDVSGVNYNAIWRIEVGRTGAQPRTVRRLAEALGVAPHELTKGE' A
#
# COMPACT_ATOMS: atom_id res chain seq x y z
N MET A 1 10.04 -4.12 5.31
CA MET A 1 10.27 -4.31 3.87
C MET A 1 10.26 -2.93 3.22
N GLU A 2 11.17 -2.68 2.29
CA GLU A 2 11.09 -1.47 1.48
C GLU A 2 9.89 -1.60 0.54
N VAL A 3 8.95 -0.66 0.65
CA VAL A 3 7.76 -0.60 -0.18
C VAL A 3 7.94 0.54 -1.16
N ASP A 4 7.56 0.31 -2.41
CA ASP A 4 7.47 1.38 -3.39
C ASP A 4 6.19 2.19 -3.14
N GLY A 5 6.35 3.27 -2.37
CA GLY A 5 5.26 4.19 -2.07
C GLY A 5 4.63 4.83 -3.30
N MET A 6 5.40 5.04 -4.37
CA MET A 6 4.88 5.61 -5.62
C MET A 6 3.98 4.59 -6.34
N THR A 7 4.40 3.33 -6.41
CA THR A 7 3.61 2.25 -6.99
C THR A 7 2.33 1.99 -6.20
N LEU A 8 2.41 1.98 -4.85
CA LEU A 8 1.23 1.87 -3.99
C LEU A 8 0.21 2.98 -4.29
N ARG A 9 0.68 4.22 -4.36
CA ARG A 9 -0.17 5.38 -4.67
C ARG A 9 -0.82 5.27 -6.05
N ALA A 10 -0.03 4.90 -7.07
CA ALA A 10 -0.53 4.77 -8.43
C ALA A 10 -1.62 3.70 -8.56
N LEU A 11 -1.46 2.55 -7.90
CA LEU A 11 -2.46 1.48 -7.88
C LEU A 11 -3.74 1.91 -7.16
N ARG A 12 -3.61 2.61 -6.02
CA ARG A 12 -4.75 3.18 -5.30
C ARG A 12 -5.54 4.15 -6.19
N GLU A 13 -4.85 5.09 -6.82
CA GLU A 13 -5.48 6.11 -7.69
C GLU A 13 -6.12 5.50 -8.94
N ARG A 14 -5.53 4.44 -9.53
CA ARG A 14 -6.13 3.68 -10.64
C ARG A 14 -7.47 3.04 -10.30
N GLN A 15 -7.69 2.72 -9.03
CA GLN A 15 -8.97 2.19 -8.52
C GLN A 15 -9.90 3.29 -7.99
N ALA A 16 -9.56 4.57 -8.18
CA ALA A 16 -10.28 5.72 -7.65
C ALA A 16 -10.49 5.70 -6.12
N LEU A 17 -9.62 4.99 -5.39
CA LEU A 17 -9.69 4.91 -3.94
C LEU A 17 -9.00 6.12 -3.29
N SER A 18 -9.67 6.74 -2.32
CA SER A 18 -9.01 7.61 -1.35
C SER A 18 -8.15 6.79 -0.38
N LEU A 19 -7.26 7.47 0.34
CA LEU A 19 -6.49 6.84 1.43
C LEU A 19 -7.39 6.25 2.53
N ARG A 20 -8.56 6.86 2.77
CA ARG A 20 -9.53 6.38 3.76
C ARG A 20 -10.24 5.12 3.25
N GLU A 21 -10.68 5.11 2.00
CA GLU A 21 -11.28 3.90 1.41
C GLU A 21 -10.28 2.76 1.36
N LEU A 22 -9.02 3.00 0.98
CA LEU A 22 -7.98 1.97 1.04
C LEU A 22 -7.74 1.49 2.47
N SER A 23 -7.76 2.37 3.46
CA SER A 23 -7.69 2.01 4.89
C SER A 23 -8.85 1.09 5.28
N ASP A 24 -10.06 1.40 4.85
CA ASP A 24 -11.26 0.66 5.19
C ASP A 24 -11.26 -0.74 4.54
N VAL A 25 -10.90 -0.84 3.25
CA VAL A 25 -10.88 -2.14 2.54
C VAL A 25 -9.67 -3.02 2.89
N SER A 26 -8.51 -2.43 3.21
CA SER A 26 -7.30 -3.21 3.58
C SER A 26 -7.20 -3.50 5.08
N GLY A 27 -7.97 -2.80 5.92
CA GLY A 27 -7.81 -2.84 7.38
C GLY A 27 -6.43 -2.35 7.86
N VAL A 28 -5.71 -1.59 7.02
CA VAL A 28 -4.45 -0.94 7.38
C VAL A 28 -4.74 0.49 7.76
N ASN A 29 -4.17 0.95 8.88
CA ASN A 29 -4.39 2.30 9.36
C ASN A 29 -4.03 3.37 8.31
N TYR A 30 -4.95 4.30 8.06
CA TYR A 30 -4.76 5.48 7.18
C TYR A 30 -3.38 6.15 7.29
N ASN A 31 -2.90 6.45 8.51
CA ASN A 31 -1.61 7.11 8.71
C ASN A 31 -0.41 6.20 8.37
N ALA A 32 -0.58 4.88 8.44
CA ALA A 32 0.43 3.94 7.96
C ALA A 32 0.49 3.96 6.43
N ILE A 33 -0.67 3.90 5.75
CA ILE A 33 -0.76 3.97 4.29
C ILE A 33 -0.14 5.28 3.78
N TRP A 34 -0.54 6.41 4.34
CA TRP A 34 0.02 7.72 3.95
C TRP A 34 1.54 7.76 4.11
N ARG A 35 2.08 7.31 5.26
CA ARG A 35 3.54 7.29 5.48
C ARG A 35 4.27 6.36 4.50
N ILE A 36 3.64 5.27 4.08
CA ILE A 36 4.19 4.37 3.06
C ILE A 36 4.20 5.08 1.70
N GLU A 37 3.08 5.67 1.26
CA GLU A 37 2.97 6.35 -0.03
C GLU A 37 3.97 7.51 -0.17
N VAL A 38 4.19 8.28 0.90
CA VAL A 38 5.17 9.38 0.90
C VAL A 38 6.61 8.92 1.22
N GLY A 39 6.86 7.61 1.28
CA GLY A 39 8.21 7.04 1.47
C GLY A 39 8.81 7.30 2.86
N ARG A 40 8.00 7.64 3.86
CA ARG A 40 8.45 7.93 5.24
C ARG A 40 8.67 6.66 6.06
N THR A 41 8.08 5.54 5.67
CA THR A 41 8.24 4.27 6.36
C THR A 41 8.04 3.10 5.40
N GLY A 42 8.73 1.99 5.66
CA GLY A 42 8.44 0.72 5.01
C GLY A 42 7.21 0.06 5.63
N ALA A 43 6.84 -1.11 5.12
CA ALA A 43 5.74 -1.88 5.67
C ALA A 43 6.21 -3.23 6.22
N GLN A 44 5.46 -3.76 7.18
CA GLN A 44 5.62 -5.14 7.61
C GLN A 44 5.05 -6.09 6.54
N PRO A 45 5.55 -7.33 6.41
CA PRO A 45 5.05 -8.28 5.41
C PRO A 45 3.52 -8.47 5.45
N ARG A 46 2.93 -8.49 6.67
CA ARG A 46 1.48 -8.56 6.85
C ARG A 46 0.74 -7.35 6.26
N THR A 47 1.32 -6.15 6.37
CA THR A 47 0.74 -4.91 5.85
C THR A 47 0.82 -4.90 4.34
N VAL A 48 1.95 -5.33 3.75
CA VAL A 48 2.09 -5.47 2.30
C VAL A 48 1.03 -6.43 1.76
N ARG A 49 0.84 -7.60 2.38
CA ARG A 49 -0.18 -8.56 1.96
C ARG A 49 -1.60 -7.97 1.97
N ARG A 50 -1.98 -7.27 3.03
CA ARG A 50 -3.30 -6.64 3.14
C ARG A 50 -3.53 -5.54 2.10
N LEU A 51 -2.52 -4.72 1.84
CA LEU A 51 -2.60 -3.68 0.80
C LEU A 51 -2.68 -4.31 -0.58
N ALA A 52 -1.88 -5.33 -0.84
CA ALA A 52 -1.86 -6.05 -2.11
C ALA A 52 -3.20 -6.75 -2.38
N GLU A 53 -3.77 -7.42 -1.37
CA GLU A 53 -5.09 -8.04 -1.43
C GLU A 53 -6.18 -7.02 -1.72
N ALA A 54 -6.20 -5.89 -1.00
CA ALA A 54 -7.18 -4.83 -1.22
C ALA A 54 -7.06 -4.15 -2.59
N LEU A 55 -5.85 -4.15 -3.17
CA LEU A 55 -5.58 -3.62 -4.50
C LEU A 55 -5.65 -4.70 -5.60
N GLY A 56 -5.90 -5.97 -5.27
CA GLY A 56 -5.97 -7.06 -6.24
C GLY A 56 -4.66 -7.33 -6.99
N VAL A 57 -3.51 -7.04 -6.37
CA VAL A 57 -2.16 -7.24 -6.93
C VAL A 57 -1.37 -8.24 -6.09
N ALA A 58 -0.26 -8.74 -6.62
CA ALA A 58 0.65 -9.58 -5.85
C ALA A 58 1.51 -8.72 -4.89
N PRO A 59 1.86 -9.21 -3.69
CA PRO A 59 2.67 -8.45 -2.72
C PRO A 59 4.02 -7.93 -3.26
N HIS A 60 4.63 -8.65 -4.21
CA HIS A 60 5.91 -8.25 -4.79
C HIS A 60 5.78 -7.02 -5.71
N GLU A 61 4.60 -6.73 -6.24
CA GLU A 61 4.34 -5.53 -7.04
C GLU A 61 4.36 -4.25 -6.19
N LEU A 62 4.17 -4.36 -4.87
CA LEU A 62 4.25 -3.23 -3.94
C LEU A 62 5.64 -3.03 -3.35
N THR A 63 6.52 -4.02 -3.44
CA THR A 63 7.86 -3.94 -2.85
C THR A 63 8.88 -3.58 -3.91
N LYS A 64 9.87 -2.77 -3.53
CA LYS A 64 11.06 -2.66 -4.36
C LYS A 64 11.82 -3.98 -4.19
N GLY A 65 11.85 -4.79 -5.24
CA GLY A 65 12.66 -6.00 -5.24
C GLY A 65 14.14 -5.66 -5.09
N GLU A 66 14.89 -6.57 -4.48
CA GLU A 66 16.25 -6.84 -4.96
C GLU A 66 16.16 -7.57 -6.31
#